data_AF-A0A8J9VM44-F1
#
_entry.id   AF-A0A8J9VM44-F1
#
_cell.length_a   1.000
_cell.length_b   1.000
_cell.length_c   1.000
_cell.angle_alpha   90.00
_cell.angle_beta   90.00
_cell.angle_gamma   90.00
#
_symmetry.space_group_name_H-M   'P 1'
#
loop_
_entity.id
_entity.type
_entity.pdbx_description
1 polymer ?
#
loop_
_entity_poly.entity_id
_entity_poly.type
_entity_poly.pdbx_seq_one_letter_code
_entity_poly.pdbx_strand_id
1 'polypeptide(L)'
;MRAAWCLVFISIGAVCGKLVGNFQVVLIPLEAGAEIAKVSLDCVKKMSLEPDIMKRYFAWELEDSETNRKYIFCLGNNSGYIDDNGYIVKDKVLQIVGPHKAKVDAVVEECNKPKYTDKYEAVFRRVMCFKENTGLQLRVV
;
A
#
# COMPACT_ATOMS: atom_id res chain seq x y z
N MET A 1 34.63 1.89 18.30
CA MET A 1 35.60 2.97 18.54
C MET A 1 34.95 4.28 18.14
N ARG A 2 34.95 5.26 19.06
CA ARG A 2 34.36 6.60 18.90
C ARG A 2 35.27 7.47 18.02
N ALA A 3 34.70 8.27 17.15
CA ALA A 3 35.25 9.57 16.78
C ALA A 3 34.14 10.46 16.21
N ALA A 4 33.71 11.42 17.03
CA ALA A 4 32.74 12.45 16.70
C ALA A 4 33.50 13.66 16.13
N TRP A 5 33.09 14.13 14.95
CA TRP A 5 33.40 15.46 14.45
C TRP A 5 32.07 16.11 14.03
N CYS A 6 31.43 16.75 14.99
CA CYS A 6 30.34 17.70 14.75
C CYS A 6 30.77 19.01 15.40
N LEU A 7 31.51 19.83 14.64
CA LEU A 7 31.72 21.22 14.99
C LEU A 7 30.92 22.08 14.02
N VAL A 8 29.89 22.69 14.62
CA VAL A 8 29.44 24.07 14.40
C VAL A 8 28.95 24.40 12.99
N PHE A 9 27.62 24.38 12.82
CA PHE A 9 26.90 25.56 12.34
C PHE A 9 25.54 25.65 13.04
N ILE A 10 25.40 26.70 13.82
CA ILE A 10 24.19 27.15 14.49
C ILE A 10 23.25 27.74 13.42
N SER A 11 21.94 27.66 13.69
CA SER A 11 20.81 28.35 13.02
C SER A 11 20.42 27.89 11.61
N ILE A 12 19.46 26.97 11.53
CA ILE A 12 18.04 27.19 11.19
C ILE A 12 17.31 25.84 11.31
N GLY A 13 16.21 25.83 12.07
CA GLY A 13 15.07 24.92 11.87
C GLY A 13 15.34 23.42 11.94
N ALA A 14 14.91 22.81 13.04
CA ALA A 14 14.68 21.38 13.21
C ALA A 14 14.16 20.64 11.95
N VAL A 15 15.05 20.03 11.16
CA VAL A 15 14.69 18.95 10.22
C VAL A 15 15.84 17.96 10.13
N CYS A 16 16.05 17.19 11.20
CA CYS A 16 16.78 15.92 11.07
C CYS A 16 16.13 14.83 11.95
N GLY A 17 14.80 14.87 12.04
CA GLY A 17 14.02 13.95 12.82
C GLY A 17 12.88 13.34 12.00
N LYS A 18 13.21 12.59 10.94
CA LYS A 18 12.26 11.64 10.31
C LYS A 18 12.89 10.72 9.25
N LEU A 19 14.01 10.06 9.53
CA LEU A 19 14.53 9.03 8.59
C LEU A 19 15.05 7.77 9.29
N VAL A 20 14.27 7.26 10.25
CA VAL A 20 14.29 5.83 10.59
C VAL A 20 12.86 5.35 10.54
N GLY A 21 12.39 5.02 9.33
CA GLY A 21 11.08 4.41 9.13
C GLY A 21 11.07 3.02 9.76
N ASN A 22 10.39 2.87 10.89
CA ASN A 22 10.19 1.58 11.52
C ASN A 22 9.13 0.82 10.69
N PHE A 23 9.56 0.10 9.65
CA PHE A 23 8.67 -0.71 8.83
C PHE A 23 8.07 -1.83 9.67
N GLN A 24 6.74 -1.82 9.84
CA GLN A 24 6.05 -2.90 10.54
C GLN A 24 5.65 -3.97 9.52
N VAL A 25 6.11 -5.20 9.74
CA VAL A 25 5.80 -6.33 8.88
C VAL A 25 4.42 -6.86 9.25
N VAL A 26 3.49 -6.86 8.31
CA VAL A 26 2.20 -7.54 8.45
C VAL A 26 2.33 -8.94 7.88
N LEU A 27 2.04 -9.92 8.72
CA LEU A 27 1.97 -11.31 8.33
C LEU A 27 0.58 -11.56 7.73
N ILE A 28 0.53 -11.80 6.42
CA ILE A 28 -0.70 -12.20 5.75
C ILE A 28 -0.87 -13.71 5.94
N PRO A 29 -2.03 -14.19 6.44
CA PRO A 29 -2.32 -15.62 6.49
C PRO A 29 -2.17 -16.28 5.12
N LEU A 30 -1.66 -17.52 5.08
CA LEU A 30 -1.39 -18.25 3.85
C LEU A 30 -2.60 -18.31 2.92
N GLU A 31 -3.79 -18.54 3.47
CA GLU A 31 -5.05 -18.63 2.73
C GLU A 31 -5.39 -17.31 2.04
N ALA A 32 -5.26 -16.19 2.76
CA ALA A 32 -5.49 -14.85 2.21
C ALA A 32 -4.42 -14.49 1.17
N GLY A 33 -3.16 -14.86 1.41
CA GLY A 33 -2.07 -14.68 0.44
C GLY A 33 -2.32 -15.46 -0.86
N ALA A 34 -2.80 -16.70 -0.76
CA ALA A 34 -3.14 -17.54 -1.90
C ALA A 34 -4.34 -17.00 -2.69
N GLU A 35 -5.36 -16.49 -2.00
CA GLU A 35 -6.52 -15.83 -2.63
C GLU A 35 -6.07 -14.59 -3.43
N ILE A 36 -5.28 -13.70 -2.81
CA ILE A 36 -4.74 -12.51 -3.47
C ILE A 36 -3.87 -12.89 -4.68
N ALA A 37 -3.03 -13.92 -4.56
CA ALA A 37 -2.19 -14.39 -5.64
C ALA A 37 -3.02 -14.94 -6.82
N LYS A 38 -4.07 -15.71 -6.54
CA LYS A 38 -5.00 -16.22 -7.55
C LYS A 38 -5.71 -15.08 -8.28
N VAL A 39 -6.29 -14.14 -7.53
CA VAL A 39 -6.97 -12.97 -8.11
C VAL A 39 -6.00 -12.13 -8.96
N SER A 40 -4.78 -11.94 -8.47
CA SER A 40 -3.72 -11.24 -9.21
C SER A 40 -3.43 -11.91 -10.55
N LEU A 41 -3.27 -13.24 -10.57
CA LEU A 41 -3.05 -14.00 -11.82
C LEU A 41 -4.22 -13.86 -12.79
N ASP A 42 -5.46 -13.86 -12.30
CA ASP A 42 -6.65 -13.69 -13.13
C ASP A 42 -6.71 -12.28 -13.74
N CYS A 43 -6.31 -11.25 -12.98
CA CYS A 43 -6.19 -9.88 -13.48
C CYS A 43 -5.11 -9.73 -14.55
N VAL A 44 -3.93 -10.33 -14.35
CA VAL A 44 -2.85 -10.36 -15.35
C VAL A 44 -3.34 -10.99 -16.65
N LYS A 45 -4.02 -12.15 -16.58
CA LYS A 45 -4.57 -12.83 -17.76
C LYS A 45 -5.63 -12.00 -18.47
N LYS A 46 -6.61 -11.47 -17.71
CA LYS A 46 -7.72 -10.67 -18.25
C LYS A 46 -7.25 -9.42 -18.99
N MET A 47 -6.18 -8.81 -18.50
CA MET A 47 -5.61 -7.59 -19.05
C MET A 47 -4.45 -7.83 -20.03
N SER A 48 -4.09 -9.10 -20.28
CA SER A 48 -2.96 -9.50 -21.12
C SER A 48 -1.65 -8.77 -20.71
N LEU A 49 -1.38 -8.72 -19.41
CA LEU A 49 -0.19 -8.07 -18.86
C LEU A 49 0.97 -9.03 -18.75
N GLU A 50 2.18 -8.48 -18.73
CA GLU A 50 3.37 -9.24 -18.38
C GLU A 50 3.29 -9.71 -16.91
N PRO A 51 3.63 -10.98 -16.61
CA PRO A 51 3.59 -11.52 -15.25
C PRO A 51 4.45 -10.75 -14.24
N ASP A 52 5.43 -9.99 -14.72
CA ASP A 52 6.34 -9.18 -13.91
C ASP A 52 5.64 -8.08 -13.11
N ILE A 53 4.42 -7.67 -13.51
CA ILE A 53 3.64 -6.66 -12.82
C ILE A 53 3.30 -7.08 -11.38
N MET A 54 3.13 -8.38 -11.13
CA MET A 54 2.88 -8.89 -9.79
C MET A 54 4.08 -8.64 -8.88
N LYS A 55 5.29 -8.90 -9.38
CA LYS A 55 6.54 -8.67 -8.63
C LYS A 55 6.68 -7.18 -8.28
N ARG A 56 6.45 -6.29 -9.25
CA ARG A 56 6.48 -4.83 -9.03
C ARG A 56 5.45 -4.40 -7.99
N TYR A 57 4.23 -4.94 -8.05
CA TYR A 57 3.17 -4.63 -7.08
C TYR A 57 3.54 -5.04 -5.65
N PHE A 58 4.03 -6.28 -5.45
CA PHE A 58 4.47 -6.73 -4.12
C PHE A 58 5.71 -5.98 -3.61
N ALA A 59 6.56 -5.47 -4.51
CA ALA A 59 7.69 -4.60 -4.18
C ALA A 59 7.27 -3.13 -3.95
N TRP A 60 5.99 -2.79 -4.12
CA TRP A 60 5.49 -1.42 -4.13
C TRP A 60 6.15 -0.49 -5.17
N GLU A 61 6.67 -1.06 -6.24
CA GLU A 61 7.27 -0.39 -7.40
C GLU A 61 6.17 -0.06 -8.43
N LEU A 62 5.23 0.78 -8.02
CA LEU A 62 4.05 1.14 -8.81
C LEU A 62 4.18 2.57 -9.32
N GLU A 63 4.42 2.69 -10.62
CA GLU A 63 4.35 3.98 -11.32
C GLU A 63 2.89 4.38 -11.56
N ASP A 64 2.63 5.68 -11.61
CA ASP A 64 1.31 6.22 -11.92
C ASP A 64 1.00 6.11 -13.41
N SER A 65 0.62 4.92 -13.86
CA SER A 65 0.25 4.61 -15.25
C SER A 65 -1.16 4.03 -15.33
N GLU A 66 -1.82 4.21 -16.47
CA GLU A 66 -3.17 3.66 -16.71
C GLU A 66 -3.21 2.14 -16.46
N THR A 67 -2.18 1.42 -16.93
CA THR A 67 -2.02 -0.02 -16.71
C THR A 67 -1.98 -0.36 -15.23
N ASN A 68 -1.14 0.34 -14.44
CA ASN A 68 -1.01 0.08 -13.01
C ASN A 68 -2.31 0.43 -12.27
N ARG A 69 -2.94 1.57 -12.58
CA ARG A 69 -4.23 1.96 -11.98
C ARG A 69 -5.31 0.90 -12.21
N LYS A 70 -5.43 0.41 -13.46
CA LYS A 70 -6.39 -0.64 -13.82
C LYS A 70 -6.06 -1.98 -13.17
N TYR A 71 -4.79 -2.33 -13.07
CA TYR A 71 -4.34 -3.57 -12.41
C TYR A 71 -4.63 -3.54 -10.90
N ILE A 72 -4.32 -2.44 -10.22
CA ILE A 72 -4.63 -2.23 -8.79
C ILE A 72 -6.15 -2.30 -8.58
N PHE A 73 -6.94 -1.65 -9.46
CA PHE A 73 -8.39 -1.73 -9.40
C PHE A 73 -8.88 -3.17 -9.53
N CYS A 74 -8.40 -3.90 -10.55
CA CYS A 74 -8.79 -5.28 -10.79
C CYS A 74 -8.48 -6.16 -9.57
N LEU A 75 -7.25 -6.07 -9.05
CA LEU A 75 -6.82 -6.86 -7.91
C LEU A 75 -7.65 -6.54 -6.67
N GLY A 76 -7.72 -5.26 -6.29
CA GLY A 76 -8.41 -4.84 -5.07
C GLY A 76 -9.90 -5.12 -5.10
N ASN A 77 -10.55 -4.94 -6.25
CA ASN A 77 -12.01 -5.10 -6.36
C ASN A 77 -12.38 -6.59 -6.34
N ASN A 78 -11.67 -7.41 -7.12
CA ASN A 78 -11.93 -8.85 -7.18
C ASN A 78 -11.55 -9.58 -5.88
N SER A 79 -10.63 -9.04 -5.07
CA SER A 79 -10.31 -9.58 -3.74
C SER A 79 -11.15 -8.94 -2.62
N GLY A 80 -12.01 -7.96 -2.94
CA GLY A 80 -12.87 -7.25 -1.99
C GLY A 80 -12.16 -6.27 -1.05
N TYR A 81 -10.90 -5.89 -1.31
CA TYR A 81 -10.22 -4.84 -0.54
C TYR A 81 -10.62 -3.43 -0.96
N ILE A 82 -11.22 -3.28 -2.15
CA ILE A 82 -11.84 -2.03 -2.59
C ILE A 82 -13.24 -2.30 -3.13
N ASP A 83 -14.10 -1.29 -3.10
CA ASP A 83 -15.43 -1.34 -3.72
C ASP A 83 -15.41 -0.94 -5.21
N ASP A 84 -16.59 -0.89 -5.85
CA ASP A 84 -16.74 -0.54 -7.28
C ASP A 84 -16.35 0.90 -7.61
N ASN A 85 -16.27 1.77 -6.60
CA ASN A 85 -15.86 3.16 -6.70
C ASN A 85 -14.38 3.36 -6.28
N GLY A 86 -13.68 2.27 -5.99
CA GLY A 86 -12.28 2.25 -5.60
C GLY A 86 -12.02 2.73 -4.17
N TYR A 87 -13.01 2.75 -3.28
CA TYR A 87 -12.79 3.01 -1.84
C TYR A 87 -12.25 1.75 -1.17
N ILE A 88 -11.32 1.93 -0.23
CA ILE A 88 -10.80 0.81 0.56
C ILE A 88 -11.89 0.28 1.48
N VAL A 89 -12.16 -1.02 1.42
CA VAL A 89 -13.10 -1.72 2.30
C VAL A 89 -12.43 -1.96 3.66
N LYS A 90 -12.68 -1.04 4.59
CA LYS A 90 -12.08 -0.98 5.93
C LYS A 90 -12.07 -2.33 6.65
N ASP A 91 -13.22 -2.99 6.75
CA ASP A 91 -13.34 -4.25 7.49
C ASP A 91 -12.44 -5.36 6.93
N LYS A 92 -12.32 -5.45 5.60
CA LYS A 92 -11.46 -6.44 4.93
C LYS A 92 -9.99 -6.19 5.21
N VAL A 93 -9.55 -4.93 5.16
CA VAL A 93 -8.16 -4.57 5.47
C VAL A 93 -7.85 -4.80 6.95
N LEU A 94 -8.75 -4.42 7.86
CA LEU A 94 -8.58 -4.60 9.30
C LEU A 94 -8.46 -6.07 9.72
N GLN A 95 -9.09 -6.99 8.99
CA GLN A 95 -8.95 -8.43 9.22
C GLN A 95 -7.52 -8.93 9.00
N ILE A 96 -6.78 -8.40 8.01
CA ILE A 96 -5.41 -8.83 7.72
C ILE A 96 -4.41 -8.25 8.74
N VAL A 97 -4.55 -6.97 9.06
CA VAL A 97 -3.48 -6.23 9.76
C VAL A 97 -3.37 -6.54 11.25
N GLY A 98 -4.25 -7.40 11.78
CA GLY A 98 -4.14 -7.98 13.13
C GLY A 98 -3.91 -6.94 14.24
N PRO A 99 -2.73 -6.91 14.88
CA PRO A 99 -2.43 -5.99 15.97
C PRO A 99 -2.35 -4.51 15.52
N HIS A 100 -2.20 -4.23 14.23
CA HIS A 100 -2.07 -2.87 13.70
C HIS A 100 -3.41 -2.18 13.40
N LYS A 101 -4.54 -2.82 13.75
CA LYS A 101 -5.90 -2.34 13.45
C LYS A 101 -6.10 -0.86 13.77
N ALA A 102 -5.80 -0.40 14.98
CA ALA A 102 -6.05 1.00 15.37
C ALA A 102 -5.30 2.03 14.51
N LYS A 103 -4.04 1.74 14.16
CA LYS A 103 -3.24 2.61 13.26
C LYS A 103 -3.80 2.57 11.85
N VAL A 104 -4.07 1.36 11.34
CA VAL A 104 -4.54 1.15 9.97
C VAL A 104 -5.94 1.74 9.77
N ASP A 105 -6.76 1.70 10.81
CA ASP A 105 -8.12 2.20 10.79
C ASP A 105 -8.18 3.69 10.44
N ALA A 106 -7.44 4.50 11.21
CA ALA A 106 -7.35 5.93 10.98
C ALA A 106 -6.78 6.26 9.59
N VAL A 107 -5.84 5.45 9.09
CA VAL A 107 -5.26 5.66 7.76
C VAL A 107 -6.26 5.33 6.66
N VAL A 108 -7.04 4.25 6.79
CA VAL A 108 -8.08 3.91 5.81
C VAL A 108 -9.13 5.02 5.74
N GLU A 109 -9.56 5.53 6.90
CA GLU A 109 -10.50 6.65 6.94
C GLU A 109 -9.94 7.89 6.25
N GLU A 110 -8.70 8.28 6.55
CA GLU A 110 -8.04 9.42 5.91
C GLU A 110 -7.93 9.24 4.40
N CYS A 111 -7.43 8.08 3.94
CA CYS A 111 -7.23 7.82 2.52
C CYS A 111 -8.55 7.70 1.75
N ASN A 112 -9.66 7.36 2.40
CA ASN A 112 -10.98 7.33 1.78
C ASN A 112 -11.67 8.72 1.70
N LYS A 113 -11.21 9.75 2.43
CA LYS A 113 -11.84 11.09 2.40
C LYS A 113 -11.88 11.73 1.00
N PRO A 114 -10.79 11.72 0.20
CA PRO A 114 -10.79 12.42 -1.07
C PRO A 114 -11.78 11.77 -2.06
N LYS A 115 -12.46 12.64 -2.80
CA LYS A 115 -13.35 12.25 -3.91
C LYS A 115 -12.60 12.40 -5.22
N TYR A 116 -12.77 11.42 -6.09
CA TYR A 116 -12.18 11.38 -7.42
C TYR A 116 -13.28 11.08 -8.43
N THR A 117 -13.11 11.57 -9.65
CA THR A 117 -14.09 11.36 -10.73
C THR A 117 -13.81 10.06 -11.47
N ASP A 118 -12.53 9.72 -11.66
CA ASP A 118 -12.10 8.46 -12.26
C ASP A 118 -11.78 7.43 -11.18
N LYS A 119 -12.42 6.26 -11.25
CA LYS A 119 -12.25 5.20 -10.24
C LYS A 119 -10.85 4.56 -10.27
N TYR A 120 -10.17 4.59 -11.41
CA TYR A 120 -8.82 4.02 -11.54
C TYR A 120 -7.78 4.95 -10.92
N GLU A 121 -7.90 6.26 -11.12
CA GLU A 121 -7.14 7.26 -10.39
C GLU A 121 -7.45 7.17 -8.89
N ALA A 122 -8.73 7.07 -8.53
CA ALA A 122 -9.17 6.99 -7.15
C ALA A 122 -8.44 5.87 -6.39
N VAL A 123 -8.47 4.64 -6.92
CA VAL A 123 -7.83 3.51 -6.24
C VAL A 123 -6.32 3.71 -6.12
N PHE A 124 -5.66 4.20 -7.17
CA PHE A 124 -4.21 4.39 -7.15
C PHE A 124 -3.81 5.41 -6.06
N ARG A 125 -4.51 6.55 -6.01
CA ARG A 125 -4.25 7.58 -4.99
C ARG A 125 -4.50 7.06 -3.58
N ARG A 126 -5.55 6.26 -3.37
CA ARG A 126 -5.86 5.67 -2.06
C ARG A 126 -4.84 4.63 -1.62
N VAL A 127 -4.41 3.76 -2.53
CA VAL A 127 -3.39 2.74 -2.27
C VAL A 127 -2.03 3.37 -1.98
N MET A 128 -1.66 4.44 -2.70
CA MET A 128 -0.43 5.19 -2.41
C MET A 128 -0.51 5.93 -1.07
N CYS A 129 -1.63 6.58 -0.78
CA CYS A 129 -1.88 7.18 0.54
C CYS A 129 -1.76 6.14 1.66
N PHE A 130 -2.30 4.94 1.47
CA PHE A 130 -2.21 3.85 2.43
C PHE A 130 -0.75 3.40 2.64
N LYS A 131 0.00 3.18 1.57
CA LYS A 131 1.42 2.82 1.63
C LYS A 131 2.23 3.84 2.43
N GLU A 132 2.08 5.12 2.10
CA GLU A 132 2.84 6.22 2.70
C GLU A 132 2.52 6.41 4.19
N ASN A 133 1.24 6.30 4.58
CA ASN A 133 0.82 6.56 5.95
C ASN A 133 0.92 5.33 6.87
N THR A 134 0.84 4.12 6.32
CA THR A 134 0.99 2.91 7.13
C THR A 134 2.44 2.46 7.28
N GLY A 135 3.27 2.62 6.24
CA GLY A 135 4.65 2.12 6.22
C GLY A 135 4.74 0.60 6.42
N LEU A 136 3.70 -0.15 6.05
CA LEU A 136 3.62 -1.60 6.25
C LEU A 136 4.34 -2.34 5.12
N GLN A 137 5.08 -3.38 5.49
CA GLN A 137 5.57 -4.36 4.54
C GLN A 137 4.74 -5.63 4.67
N LEU A 138 4.13 -6.06 3.56
CA LEU A 138 3.34 -7.27 3.51
C LEU A 138 4.26 -8.47 3.31
N ARG A 139 4.17 -9.47 4.19
CA ARG A 139 4.86 -10.75 4.04
C ARG A 139 3.83 -11.87 4.24
N VAL A 140 3.73 -12.77 3.26
CA VAL A 140 2.94 -14.00 3.41
C VAL A 140 3.73 -14.97 4.28
N VAL A 141 3.07 -15.59 5.25
CA VAL A 141 3.63 -16.63 6.14
C VAL A 141 2.89 -17.94 6.02
#